data_AF-A0AAV7KCE7-F1
#
_entry.id   AF-A0AAV7KCE7-F1
#
_cell.length_a   1.000
_cell.length_b   1.000
_cell.length_c   1.000
_cell.angle_alpha   90.00
_cell.angle_beta   90.00
_cell.angle_gamma   90.00
#
_symmetry.space_group_name_H-M   'P 1'
#
loop_
_entity.id
_entity.type
_entity.pdbx_description
1 polymer ?
#
loop_
_entity_poly.entity_id
_entity_poly.type
_entity_poly.pdbx_seq_one_letter_code
_entity_poly.pdbx_strand_id
1 'polypeptide(L)'
;MISSVYTFYKNDVSSVEDLQFEIQMLKCVEKSVRLTVSSTTSTTSFFSMYKSLAKEVRNMLLNVTRLVIILLVLGVSGTSAVQSLSVLHRLNTWLRSTMTQSRLTRLSILAIENEKSAKIDSMKITSAFINVKHREEKFGRLPKL
;
A
#
# COMPACT_ATOMS: atom_id res chain seq x y z
N MET A 1 -6.96 23.61 -13.60
CA MET A 1 -6.14 22.70 -12.75
C MET A 1 -6.93 22.14 -11.55
N ILE A 2 -7.63 22.96 -10.76
CA ILE A 2 -8.45 22.42 -9.64
C ILE A 2 -9.63 21.59 -10.15
N SER A 3 -10.29 22.02 -11.23
CA SER A 3 -11.37 21.24 -11.88
C SER A 3 -10.90 19.87 -12.39
N SER A 4 -9.68 19.76 -12.93
CA SER A 4 -9.12 18.47 -13.39
C SER A 4 -8.74 17.53 -12.24
N VAL A 5 -8.29 18.08 -11.10
CA VAL A 5 -8.04 17.30 -9.87
C VAL A 5 -9.37 16.77 -9.32
N TYR A 6 -10.41 17.60 -9.32
CA TYR A 6 -11.74 17.17 -8.89
C TYR A 6 -12.35 16.09 -9.79
N THR A 7 -12.18 16.17 -11.12
CA THR A 7 -12.67 15.10 -12.01
C THR A 7 -11.98 13.76 -11.74
N PHE A 8 -10.71 13.77 -11.32
CA PHE A 8 -9.95 12.55 -11.05
C PHE A 8 -10.23 11.98 -9.65
N TYR A 9 -10.36 12.83 -8.63
CA TYR A 9 -10.63 12.46 -7.23
C TYR A 9 -12.08 12.72 -6.79
N LYS A 10 -13.03 12.64 -7.73
CA LYS A 10 -14.45 12.98 -7.52
C LYS A 10 -15.10 12.22 -6.36
N ASN A 11 -14.60 11.01 -6.04
CA ASN A 11 -15.11 10.17 -4.97
C ASN A 11 -14.49 10.50 -3.60
N ASP A 12 -13.34 11.18 -3.57
CA ASP A 12 -12.56 11.45 -2.35
C ASP A 12 -12.73 12.88 -1.82
N VAL A 13 -13.24 13.79 -2.66
CA VAL A 13 -13.43 15.21 -2.38
C VAL A 13 -14.92 15.56 -2.30
N SER A 14 -15.32 16.25 -1.22
CA SER A 14 -16.73 16.55 -0.93
C SER A 14 -17.34 17.61 -1.87
N SER A 15 -16.60 18.66 -2.24
CA SER A 15 -17.04 19.71 -3.19
C SER A 15 -15.84 20.46 -3.79
N VAL A 16 -16.00 20.98 -5.01
CA VAL A 16 -14.99 21.83 -5.68
C VAL A 16 -14.81 23.15 -4.92
N GLU A 17 -15.91 23.71 -4.41
CA GLU A 17 -15.94 25.01 -3.75
C GLU A 17 -15.24 24.93 -2.38
N ASP A 18 -15.51 23.87 -1.61
CA ASP A 18 -14.84 23.59 -0.34
C ASP A 18 -13.33 23.40 -0.53
N LEU A 19 -12.93 22.65 -1.57
CA LEU A 19 -11.52 22.46 -1.90
C LEU A 19 -10.84 23.78 -2.28
N GLN A 20 -11.51 24.65 -3.02
CA GLN A 20 -10.99 25.97 -3.36
C GLN A 20 -10.83 26.85 -2.11
N PHE A 21 -11.83 26.85 -1.22
CA PHE A 21 -11.78 27.58 0.04
C PHE A 21 -10.66 27.08 0.95
N GLU A 22 -10.49 25.76 1.07
CA GLU A 22 -9.40 25.15 1.84
C GLU A 22 -8.02 25.52 1.28
N ILE A 23 -7.85 25.53 -0.05
CA ILE A 23 -6.60 25.96 -0.69
C ILE A 23 -6.32 27.45 -0.43
N GLN A 24 -7.36 28.29 -0.45
CA GLN A 24 -7.21 29.71 -0.11
C GLN A 24 -6.85 29.92 1.36
N MET A 25 -7.48 29.18 2.27
CA MET A 25 -7.13 29.13 3.68
C MET A 25 -5.67 28.73 3.88
N LEU A 26 -5.20 27.69 3.19
CA LEU A 26 -3.82 27.23 3.27
C LEU A 26 -2.82 28.31 2.78
N LYS A 27 -3.12 28.97 1.65
CA LYS A 27 -2.33 30.12 1.16
C LYS A 27 -2.33 31.29 2.14
N CYS A 28 -3.45 31.55 2.80
CA CYS A 28 -3.56 32.59 3.82
C CYS A 28 -2.70 32.25 5.04
N VAL A 29 -2.72 31.00 5.51
CA VAL A 29 -1.87 30.51 6.60
C VAL A 29 -0.39 30.60 6.22
N GLU A 30 -0.02 30.20 5.01
CA GLU A 30 1.36 30.33 4.50
C GLU A 30 1.84 31.79 4.54
N LYS A 31 0.99 32.73 4.11
CA LYS A 31 1.28 34.17 4.13
C LYS A 31 1.34 34.75 5.54
N SER A 32 0.48 34.27 6.45
CA SER A 32 0.39 34.72 7.84
C SER A 32 1.54 34.23 8.70
N VAL A 33 2.00 33.00 8.46
CA VAL A 33 3.09 32.35 9.22
C VAL A 33 4.47 32.85 8.77
N ARG A 34 4.55 33.71 7.74
CA ARG A 34 5.81 34.29 7.25
C ARG A 34 6.87 33.20 7.03
N LEU A 35 6.45 32.06 6.48
CA LEU A 35 7.40 31.03 6.08
C LEU A 35 8.16 31.59 4.89
N THR A 36 9.46 31.81 5.09
CA THR A 36 10.44 31.93 4.03
C THR A 36 10.41 30.63 3.23
N VAL A 37 9.46 30.49 2.33
CA VAL A 37 9.57 29.57 1.19
C VAL A 37 10.53 30.25 0.22
N SER A 38 11.78 30.34 0.64
CA SER A 38 12.91 30.49 -0.26
C SER A 38 12.99 29.16 -1.00
N SER A 39 12.16 28.99 -2.03
CA SER A 39 12.31 27.98 -3.08
C SER A 39 12.97 26.66 -2.66
N THR A 40 12.24 25.70 -2.08
CA THR A 40 12.82 24.36 -1.80
C THR A 40 11.94 23.22 -2.30
N THR A 41 12.15 22.91 -3.58
CA THR A 41 12.44 21.59 -4.20
C THR A 41 12.21 20.24 -3.50
N SER A 42 11.60 20.11 -2.30
CA SER A 42 11.41 18.81 -1.65
C SER A 42 10.04 18.62 -0.99
N THR A 43 9.33 17.57 -1.39
CA THR A 43 8.03 17.12 -0.83
C THR A 43 8.07 16.84 0.68
N THR A 44 9.27 16.64 1.24
CA THR A 44 9.49 16.37 2.66
C THR A 44 9.35 17.60 3.56
N SER A 45 9.70 18.79 3.07
CA SER A 45 9.59 20.05 3.84
C SER A 45 8.14 20.53 3.95
N PHE A 46 7.35 20.33 2.89
CA PHE A 46 5.92 20.59 2.93
C PHE A 46 5.21 19.68 3.94
N PHE A 47 5.57 18.40 3.96
CA PHE A 47 4.98 17.44 4.88
C PHE A 47 5.34 17.74 6.35
N SER A 48 6.58 18.12 6.64
CA SER A 48 6.99 18.48 8.02
C SER A 48 6.31 19.77 8.49
N MET A 49 6.18 20.77 7.62
CA MET A 49 5.41 21.99 7.88
C MET A 49 3.93 21.66 8.12
N TYR A 50 3.30 20.90 7.22
CA TYR A 50 1.91 20.47 7.35
C TYR A 50 1.69 19.65 8.65
N LYS A 51 2.69 18.87 9.07
CA LYS A 51 2.67 18.15 10.35
C LYS A 51 2.85 19.08 11.56
N SER A 52 3.45 20.24 11.41
CA SER A 52 3.64 21.23 12.47
C SER A 52 2.40 22.10 12.72
N LEU A 53 1.44 22.14 11.78
CA LEU A 53 0.21 22.92 11.95
C LEU A 53 -0.63 22.40 13.12
N ALA A 54 -1.30 23.30 13.84
CA ALA A 54 -2.22 22.94 14.91
C ALA A 54 -3.33 22.01 14.40
N LYS A 55 -3.82 21.12 15.27
CA LYS A 55 -4.80 20.08 14.90
C LYS A 55 -6.11 20.68 14.41
N GLU A 56 -6.49 21.83 14.98
CA GLU A 56 -7.68 22.60 14.62
C GLU A 56 -7.61 23.08 13.17
N VAL A 57 -6.46 23.59 12.73
CA VAL A 57 -6.25 24.05 11.36
C VAL A 57 -6.27 22.89 10.37
N ARG A 58 -5.73 21.72 10.76
CA ARG A 58 -5.79 20.51 9.93
C ARG A 58 -7.21 19.98 9.77
N ASN A 59 -8.04 20.08 10.81
CA ASN A 59 -9.44 19.68 10.74
C ASN A 59 -10.27 20.58 9.79
N MET A 60 -9.89 21.85 9.63
CA MET A 60 -10.51 22.75 8.64
C MET A 60 -10.06 22.48 7.19
N LEU A 61 -9.01 21.68 6.98
CA LEU A 61 -8.41 21.40 5.68
C LEU A 61 -8.59 19.93 5.29
N LEU A 62 -9.78 19.37 5.51
CA LEU A 62 -10.02 17.93 5.43
C LEU A 62 -9.79 17.37 4.02
N ASN A 63 -10.22 18.09 2.97
CA ASN A 63 -10.03 17.64 1.59
C ASN A 63 -8.55 17.68 1.18
N VAL A 64 -7.82 18.74 1.56
CA VAL A 64 -6.37 18.82 1.31
C VAL A 64 -5.63 17.71 2.05
N THR A 65 -6.01 17.42 3.29
CA THR A 65 -5.45 16.33 4.10
C THR A 65 -5.61 14.98 3.41
N ARG A 66 -6.81 14.69 2.89
CA ARG A 66 -7.08 13.44 2.15
C ARG A 66 -6.21 13.32 0.92
N LEU A 67 -6.07 14.39 0.13
CA LEU A 67 -5.24 14.38 -1.07
C LEU A 67 -3.76 14.14 -0.74
N VAL A 68 -3.24 14.74 0.35
CA VAL A 68 -1.87 14.50 0.82
C VAL A 68 -1.69 13.05 1.27
N ILE A 69 -2.67 12.47 1.97
CA ILE A 69 -2.65 11.06 2.38
C ILE A 69 -2.65 10.15 1.15
N ILE A 70 -3.54 10.38 0.18
CA ILE A 70 -3.62 9.58 -1.05
C ILE A 70 -2.29 9.64 -1.82
N LEU A 71 -1.69 10.83 -1.94
CA LEU A 71 -0.40 10.99 -2.60
C LEU A 71 0.73 10.21 -1.89
N LEU A 72 0.75 10.25 -0.55
CA LEU A 72 1.72 9.49 0.25
C LEU A 72 1.49 7.98 0.14
N VAL A 73 0.24 7.55 0.22
CA VAL A 73 -0.14 6.13 0.10
C VAL A 73 0.17 5.61 -1.30
N LEU A 74 -0.02 6.40 -2.36
CA LEU A 74 0.35 6.01 -3.72
C LEU A 74 1.86 5.78 -3.85
N GLY A 75 2.67 6.68 -3.28
CA GLY A 75 4.13 6.52 -3.25
C GLY A 75 4.58 5.28 -2.48
N VAL A 76 3.97 5.02 -1.32
CA VAL A 76 4.28 3.85 -0.47
C VAL A 76 3.73 2.54 -1.06
N SER A 77 2.55 2.58 -1.67
CA SER A 77 1.94 1.41 -2.31
C SER A 77 2.70 1.02 -3.56
N GLY A 78 3.26 1.99 -4.29
CA GLY A 78 4.14 1.73 -5.43
C GLY A 78 5.34 0.88 -5.03
N THR A 79 6.02 1.21 -3.92
CA THR A 79 7.18 0.42 -3.47
C THR A 79 6.77 -0.95 -2.96
N SER A 80 5.65 -1.08 -2.22
CA SER A 80 5.13 -2.37 -1.76
C SER A 80 4.67 -3.29 -2.91
N ALA A 81 3.99 -2.74 -3.91
CA ALA A 81 3.59 -3.47 -5.11
C ALA A 81 4.82 -3.91 -5.92
N VAL A 82 5.82 -3.04 -6.08
CA VAL A 82 7.08 -3.38 -6.76
C VAL A 82 7.86 -4.45 -5.99
N GLN A 83 7.89 -4.38 -4.65
CA GLN A 83 8.53 -5.40 -3.81
C GLN A 83 7.84 -6.75 -3.94
N SER A 84 6.50 -6.79 -3.84
CA SER A 84 5.72 -8.03 -4.01
C SER A 84 5.83 -8.59 -5.42
N LEU A 85 5.84 -7.74 -6.45
CA LEU A 85 6.09 -8.12 -7.85
C LEU A 85 7.52 -8.65 -8.05
N SER A 86 8.52 -8.07 -7.40
CA SER A 86 9.90 -8.56 -7.45
C SER A 86 10.03 -9.96 -6.83
N VAL A 87 9.41 -10.18 -5.66
CA VAL A 87 9.33 -11.50 -5.02
C VAL A 87 8.63 -12.50 -5.92
N LEU A 88 7.48 -12.12 -6.50
CA LEU A 88 6.74 -12.94 -7.45
C LEU A 88 7.58 -13.28 -8.69
N HIS A 89 8.29 -12.30 -9.25
CA HIS A 89 9.15 -12.49 -10.41
C HIS A 89 10.30 -13.45 -10.10
N ARG A 90 10.95 -13.29 -8.94
CA ARG A 90 11.98 -14.22 -8.46
C ARG A 90 11.44 -15.64 -8.29
N LEU A 91 10.25 -15.80 -7.71
CA LEU A 91 9.60 -17.11 -7.58
C LEU A 91 9.26 -17.73 -8.94
N ASN A 92 8.73 -16.93 -9.87
CA ASN A 92 8.39 -17.40 -11.21
C ASN A 92 9.63 -17.86 -11.99
N THR A 93 10.72 -17.09 -11.90
CA THR A 93 12.02 -17.44 -12.48
C THR A 93 12.61 -18.69 -11.83
N TRP A 94 12.54 -18.81 -10.51
CA TRP A 94 13.04 -19.99 -9.78
C TRP A 94 12.24 -21.26 -10.12
N LEU A 95 10.93 -21.15 -10.32
CA LEU A 95 10.04 -22.28 -10.63
C LEU A 95 9.96 -22.61 -12.13
N ARG A 96 10.61 -21.84 -13.00
CA ARG A 96 10.70 -22.05 -14.45
C ARG A 96 9.32 -22.42 -15.05
N SER A 97 8.39 -21.46 -14.96
CA SER A 97 7.10 -21.32 -15.66
C SER A 97 6.12 -22.50 -15.78
N THR A 98 6.34 -23.63 -15.11
CA THR A 98 5.44 -24.81 -15.20
C THR A 98 4.30 -24.78 -14.17
N MET A 99 4.11 -23.66 -13.46
CA MET A 99 3.18 -23.59 -12.34
C MET A 99 1.92 -22.80 -12.65
N THR A 100 0.78 -23.24 -12.12
CA THR A 100 -0.49 -22.53 -12.26
C THR A 100 -0.45 -21.19 -11.52
N GLN A 101 -1.16 -20.19 -12.07
CA GLN A 101 -1.25 -18.85 -11.47
C GLN A 101 -1.74 -18.91 -10.01
N SER A 102 -2.69 -19.80 -9.71
CA SER A 102 -3.23 -19.95 -8.34
C SER A 102 -2.19 -20.42 -7.34
N ARG A 103 -1.32 -21.37 -7.72
CA ARG A 103 -0.22 -21.83 -6.86
C ARG A 103 0.85 -20.75 -6.74
N LEU A 104 1.10 -19.99 -7.81
CA LEU A 104 2.13 -18.95 -7.84
C LEU A 104 1.78 -17.80 -6.90
N THR A 105 0.54 -17.33 -6.96
CA THR A 105 0.02 -16.29 -6.06
C THR A 105 0.07 -16.74 -4.60
N ARG A 106 -0.28 -18.00 -4.30
CA ARG A 106 -0.19 -18.52 -2.93
C ARG A 106 1.26 -18.57 -2.42
N LEU A 107 2.21 -18.99 -3.26
CA LEU A 107 3.63 -18.98 -2.91
C LEU A 107 4.19 -17.57 -2.76
N SER A 108 3.77 -16.61 -3.58
CA SER A 108 4.21 -15.22 -3.43
C SER A 108 3.72 -14.61 -2.13
N ILE A 109 2.48 -14.89 -1.71
CA ILE A 109 1.97 -14.45 -0.41
C ILE A 109 2.82 -15.05 0.72
N LEU A 110 3.11 -16.36 0.68
CA LEU A 110 3.97 -17.02 1.68
C LEU A 110 5.40 -16.45 1.71
N ALA A 111 5.95 -16.09 0.55
CA ALA A 111 7.29 -15.52 0.44
C ALA A 111 7.37 -14.06 0.88
N ILE A 112 6.32 -13.27 0.66
CA ILE A 112 6.21 -11.90 1.19
C ILE A 112 6.06 -11.93 2.71
N GLU A 113 5.20 -12.82 3.21
CA GLU A 113 4.91 -13.00 4.63
C GLU A 113 5.77 -14.10 5.27
N ASN A 114 7.06 -14.12 4.91
CA ASN A 114 7.98 -15.20 5.30
C ASN A 114 8.09 -15.35 6.83
N GLU A 115 8.08 -14.24 7.58
CA GLU A 115 8.12 -14.26 9.04
C GLU A 115 6.91 -14.95 9.67
N LYS A 116 5.71 -14.77 9.08
CA LYS A 116 4.49 -15.43 9.54
C LYS A 116 4.50 -16.89 9.11
N SER A 117 4.98 -17.19 7.90
CA SER A 117 5.14 -18.54 7.37
C SER A 117 6.07 -19.39 8.23
N ALA A 118 7.18 -18.81 8.72
CA ALA A 118 8.14 -19.48 9.58
C ALA A 118 7.56 -19.91 10.94
N LYS A 119 6.47 -19.28 11.39
CA LYS A 119 5.76 -19.62 12.63
C LYS A 119 4.74 -20.74 12.43
N ILE A 120 4.48 -21.17 11.20
CA ILE A 120 3.53 -22.24 10.91
C ILE A 120 4.19 -23.58 11.19
N ASP A 121 3.49 -24.42 11.96
CA ASP A 121 3.94 -25.77 12.30
C ASP A 121 3.95 -26.69 11.06
N SER A 122 5.17 -27.04 10.62
CA SER A 122 5.40 -27.89 9.45
C SER A 122 4.86 -29.30 9.64
N MET A 123 4.77 -29.81 10.87
CA MET A 123 4.25 -31.16 11.16
C MET A 123 2.73 -31.21 10.96
N LYS A 124 2.02 -30.14 11.35
CA LYS A 124 0.58 -30.00 11.07
C LYS A 124 0.29 -29.90 9.58
N ILE A 125 1.10 -29.13 8.83
CA ILE A 125 0.95 -29.05 7.38
C ILE A 125 1.18 -30.41 6.73
N THR A 126 2.22 -31.12 7.17
CA THR A 126 2.59 -32.42 6.60
C THR A 126 1.54 -33.48 6.88
N SER A 127 1.05 -33.59 8.12
CA SER A 127 -0.05 -34.50 8.46
C SER A 127 -1.34 -34.16 7.69
N ALA A 128 -1.69 -32.88 7.57
CA ALA A 128 -2.83 -32.44 6.76
C ALA A 128 -2.65 -32.80 5.27
N PHE A 129 -1.44 -32.62 4.72
CA PHE A 129 -1.12 -32.96 3.34
C PHE A 129 -1.17 -34.47 3.06
N ILE A 130 -0.68 -35.29 3.99
CA ILE A 130 -0.72 -36.76 3.88
C ILE A 130 -2.17 -37.26 3.87
N ASN A 131 -3.03 -36.65 4.68
CA ASN A 131 -4.45 -37.03 4.80
C ASN A 131 -5.33 -36.56 3.63
N VAL A 132 -4.79 -35.86 2.63
CA VAL A 132 -5.56 -35.44 1.45
C VAL A 132 -5.85 -36.65 0.55
N LYS A 133 -7.13 -37.00 0.38
CA LYS A 133 -7.58 -38.14 -0.46
C LYS A 133 -6.97 -38.17 -1.86
N HIS A 134 -6.85 -37.01 -2.52
CA HIS A 134 -6.25 -36.89 -3.86
C HIS A 134 -4.79 -37.36 -3.91
N ARG A 135 -4.05 -37.27 -2.80
CA ARG A 135 -2.67 -37.76 -2.70
C ARG A 135 -2.63 -39.27 -2.51
N GLU A 136 -3.50 -39.83 -1.67
CA GLU A 136 -3.61 -41.29 -1.48
C GLU A 136 -3.93 -42.00 -2.80
N GLU A 137 -4.83 -41.44 -3.61
CA GLU A 137 -5.20 -41.98 -4.93
C GLU A 137 -4.02 -41.97 -5.92
N LYS A 138 -3.20 -40.92 -5.89
CA LYS A 138 -2.16 -40.69 -6.91
C LYS A 138 -0.77 -41.22 -6.52
N PHE A 139 -0.49 -41.31 -5.23
CA PHE A 139 0.83 -41.66 -4.67
C PHE A 139 0.78 -42.80 -3.63
N GLY A 140 -0.37 -43.46 -3.45
CA GLY A 140 -0.56 -44.54 -2.48
C GLY A 140 -0.58 -44.06 -1.02
N ARG A 141 -0.69 -44.99 -0.07
CA ARG A 141 -0.61 -44.68 1.36
C ARG A 141 0.85 -44.64 1.81
N LEU A 142 1.22 -43.58 2.53
CA LEU A 142 2.49 -43.56 3.25
C LEU A 142 2.41 -44.42 4.51
N PRO A 143 3.53 -45.07 4.91
CA PRO A 143 3.62 -45.69 6.23
C PRO A 143 3.36 -44.63 7.31
N LYS A 144 2.53 -44.97 8.30
CA LYS A 144 2.27 -44.09 9.44
C LYS A 144 3.57 -43.98 10.25
N LEU A 145 4.04 -42.74 10.43
CA LEU A 145 5.14 -42.37 11.33
C LEU A 145 4.74 -42.57 12.79
#